data_AF-A0A2G6KIK6-F1
#
_entry.id   AF-A0A2G6KIK6-F1
#
_cell.length_a   1.000
_cell.length_b   1.000
_cell.length_c   1.000
_cell.angle_alpha   90.00
_cell.angle_beta   90.00
_cell.angle_gamma   90.00
#
_symmetry.space_group_name_H-M   'P 1'
#
loop_
_entity.id
_entity.type
_entity.pdbx_description
1 polymer ?
#
loop_
_entity_poly.entity_id
_entity_poly.type
_entity_poly.pdbx_seq_one_letter_code
_entity_poly.pdbx_strand_id
1 'polypeptide(L)'
;MKVYTIKRGDSLFVIAKKVYGDGNLYTQLATYNNISDPNAVEVGQKLKIPKASDLQKAVDGLGIWHNYAKGEIWWRVTEKGVEIKNTGVVRSLKYSERAKEIWGKFQDPILTASQKYHVPVPVIIATISTESSGNPNAYRYEPLFYKRYIKNQKQWKNSPYYRSPRRISASYGLMQIMYTTAYRVGFRGQPDDLYDPAINIDAGAAYIASAYQVKHHKWDPPKIACAYNAGNVRATAKNDWGMFHHPGHLDRWIPSYNGAIEVVDSSEAAVSSQPPASQPENVTTTLRFFFPQPDGEAWKPMVVDLFKHNEQGIDEPITFTITTATPLRKGGFSYDLPNIVKGQYDAVFVDEATFSVVDDRENIRVKDNPTILDLRDDAGTSRSAPSRKIVEKATVRLCFPNTAWKPVFIDLFPHEGDDFGEPLSVHIETPPSEQGGKYVHNVLDVEYGLYDIEVTDAETLEIVNEMTDYDVNRPMMTCDIQSPSPKLLSESLEEVSLGELLRASWKKFWENY
;
A
#
# COMPACT_ATOMS: atom_id res chain seq x y z
N MET A 1 40.64 9.61 -1.36
CA MET A 1 39.64 10.69 -1.59
C MET A 1 40.16 11.97 -0.96
N LYS A 2 40.18 13.10 -1.67
CA LYS A 2 40.65 14.37 -1.08
C LYS A 2 39.58 14.93 -0.14
N VAL A 3 40.01 15.53 0.96
CA VAL A 3 39.13 16.17 1.95
C VAL A 3 39.58 17.62 2.10
N TYR A 4 38.62 18.54 2.08
CA TYR A 4 38.83 19.97 2.31
C TYR A 4 38.12 20.37 3.61
N THR A 5 38.84 21.00 4.54
CA THR A 5 38.26 21.57 5.75
C THR A 5 37.86 23.01 5.47
N ILE A 6 36.57 23.34 5.60
CA ILE A 6 36.02 24.67 5.38
C ILE A 6 36.71 25.68 6.32
N LYS A 7 37.19 26.78 5.75
CA LYS A 7 37.86 27.86 6.48
C LYS A 7 36.95 29.09 6.58
N ARG A 8 37.26 30.00 7.51
CA ARG A 8 36.56 31.29 7.59
C ARG A 8 36.65 32.02 6.24
N GLY A 9 35.50 32.44 5.72
CA GLY A 9 35.38 33.12 4.43
C GLY A 9 35.16 32.21 3.23
N ASP A 10 35.16 30.88 3.41
CA ASP A 10 34.77 29.95 2.36
C ASP A 10 33.24 29.89 2.18
N SER A 11 32.80 29.74 0.94
CA SER A 11 31.48 29.23 0.57
C SER A 11 31.64 28.04 -0.37
N LEU A 12 30.62 27.20 -0.54
CA LEU A 12 30.70 26.08 -1.49
C LEU A 12 31.03 26.56 -2.91
N PHE A 13 30.56 27.75 -3.31
CA PHE A 13 30.91 28.38 -4.58
C PHE A 13 32.39 28.73 -4.67
N VAL A 14 32.94 29.39 -3.64
CA VAL A 14 34.37 29.76 -3.59
C VAL A 14 35.24 28.50 -3.61
N ILE A 15 34.85 27.47 -2.86
CA ILE A 15 35.55 26.19 -2.83
C ILE A 15 35.47 25.51 -4.20
N ALA A 16 34.29 25.43 -4.82
CA ALA A 16 34.11 24.83 -6.14
C ALA A 16 34.94 25.57 -7.21
N LYS A 17 34.93 26.90 -7.21
CA LYS A 17 35.76 27.71 -8.12
C LYS A 17 37.25 27.47 -7.89
N LYS A 18 37.69 27.38 -6.65
CA LYS A 18 39.09 27.15 -6.28
C LYS A 18 39.58 25.74 -6.65
N VAL A 19 38.73 24.73 -6.47
CA VAL A 19 39.10 23.32 -6.63
C VAL A 19 38.89 22.82 -8.06
N TYR A 20 37.81 23.25 -8.71
CA TYR A 20 37.41 22.77 -10.04
C TYR A 20 37.54 23.81 -11.14
N GLY A 21 37.85 25.07 -10.81
CA GLY A 21 37.87 26.18 -11.77
C GLY A 21 36.49 26.76 -12.09
N ASP A 22 35.40 26.08 -11.70
CA ASP A 22 34.02 26.51 -11.94
C ASP A 22 33.25 26.58 -10.62
N GLY A 23 32.86 27.80 -10.24
CA GLY A 23 32.06 28.03 -9.04
C GLY A 23 30.65 27.48 -9.14
N ASN A 24 30.10 27.30 -10.35
CA ASN A 24 28.75 26.78 -10.55
C ASN A 24 28.62 25.30 -10.15
N LEU A 25 29.74 24.59 -9.97
CA LEU A 25 29.78 23.22 -9.48
C LEU A 25 29.45 23.09 -7.98
N TYR A 26 29.15 24.19 -7.30
CA TYR A 26 28.88 24.20 -5.86
C TYR A 26 27.63 23.42 -5.47
N THR A 27 26.59 23.43 -6.29
CA THR A 27 25.35 22.67 -6.02
C THR A 27 25.63 21.18 -6.08
N GLN A 28 26.41 20.74 -7.07
CA GLN A 28 26.85 19.36 -7.24
C GLN A 28 27.79 18.95 -6.12
N LEU A 29 28.70 19.84 -5.71
CA LEU A 29 29.57 19.62 -4.55
C LEU A 29 28.77 19.50 -3.24
N ALA A 30 27.72 20.30 -3.07
CA ALA A 30 26.81 20.23 -1.92
C ALA A 30 26.08 18.88 -1.90
N THR A 31 25.49 18.48 -3.03
CA THR A 31 24.82 17.19 -3.20
C THR A 31 25.76 16.02 -2.92
N TYR A 32 26.98 16.05 -3.47
CA TYR A 32 28.00 15.01 -3.22
C TYR A 32 28.33 14.88 -1.73
N ASN A 33 28.22 15.96 -0.96
CA ASN A 33 28.51 15.98 0.46
C ASN A 33 27.25 15.81 1.34
N ASN A 34 26.09 15.49 0.76
CA ASN A 34 24.81 15.40 1.45
C ASN A 34 24.45 16.69 2.21
N ILE A 35 24.77 17.84 1.63
CA ILE A 35 24.45 19.17 2.18
C ILE A 35 23.16 19.65 1.52
N SER A 36 22.07 19.68 2.30
CA SER A 36 20.74 20.06 1.83
C SER A 36 20.62 21.54 1.50
N ASP A 37 21.22 22.40 2.34
CA ASP A 37 21.33 23.84 2.09
C ASP A 37 22.80 24.20 1.81
N PRO A 38 23.17 24.46 0.55
CA PRO A 38 24.54 24.84 0.17
C PRO A 38 25.07 26.10 0.86
N ASN A 39 24.20 26.91 1.47
CA ASN A 39 24.58 28.12 2.19
C ASN A 39 24.80 27.89 3.69
N ALA A 40 24.33 26.76 4.24
CA ALA A 40 24.41 26.45 5.66
C ALA A 40 25.67 25.61 6.02
N VAL A 41 26.85 26.03 5.53
CA VAL A 41 28.11 25.34 5.81
C VAL A 41 28.91 26.02 6.93
N GLU A 42 29.58 25.22 7.76
CA GLU A 42 30.28 25.71 8.97
C GLU A 42 31.80 25.64 8.84
N VAL A 43 32.49 26.59 9.48
CA VAL A 43 33.96 26.57 9.57
C VAL A 43 34.40 25.33 10.35
N GLY A 44 35.36 24.59 9.79
CA GLY A 44 35.83 23.32 10.35
C GLY A 44 35.11 22.09 9.80
N GLN A 45 33.99 22.25 9.09
CA GLN A 45 33.30 21.15 8.42
C GLN A 45 34.21 20.53 7.34
N LYS A 46 34.24 19.20 7.25
CA LYS A 46 35.06 18.46 6.28
C LYS A 46 34.22 18.10 5.05
N LEU A 47 34.60 18.65 3.90
CA LEU A 47 34.03 18.34 2.58
C LEU A 47 34.88 17.28 1.87
N LYS A 48 34.21 16.25 1.37
CA LYS A 48 34.76 15.32 0.39
C LYS A 48 34.86 16.03 -0.96
N ILE A 49 36.04 15.95 -1.58
CA ILE A 49 36.37 16.58 -2.86
C ILE A 49 36.47 15.50 -3.95
N PRO A 50 35.41 15.28 -4.76
CA PRO A 50 35.44 14.39 -5.92
C PRO A 50 36.29 14.93 -7.09
N LYS A 51 36.40 14.16 -8.18
CA LYS A 51 36.98 14.66 -9.45
C LYS A 51 35.98 15.57 -10.15
N ALA A 52 36.43 16.53 -10.96
CA ALA A 52 35.52 17.41 -11.70
C ALA A 52 34.58 16.64 -12.66
N SER A 53 35.07 15.56 -13.28
CA SER A 53 34.27 14.63 -14.08
C SER A 53 33.11 13.99 -13.31
N ASP A 54 33.25 13.87 -12.00
CA ASP A 54 32.23 13.26 -11.15
C ASP A 54 31.09 14.25 -10.82
N LEU A 55 31.24 15.54 -11.15
CA LEU A 55 30.31 16.64 -10.88
C LEU A 55 29.59 17.16 -12.14
N GLN A 56 29.72 16.49 -13.29
CA GLN A 56 29.23 16.98 -14.59
C GLN A 56 27.69 17.00 -14.69
N LYS A 57 27.13 18.00 -15.39
CA LYS A 57 25.69 18.30 -15.43
C LYS A 57 24.84 17.15 -15.97
N ALA A 58 24.05 16.52 -15.10
CA ALA A 58 22.79 15.89 -15.48
C ALA A 58 21.66 16.90 -15.24
N VAL A 59 20.66 16.95 -16.13
CA VAL A 59 19.53 17.89 -16.09
C VAL A 59 18.69 17.77 -14.80
N ASP A 60 18.89 16.68 -14.07
CA ASP A 60 18.25 16.34 -12.80
C ASP A 60 19.26 16.07 -11.65
N GLY A 61 20.57 16.09 -11.91
CA GLY A 61 21.61 15.72 -10.95
C GLY A 61 21.78 14.21 -10.72
N LEU A 62 21.01 13.34 -11.39
CA LEU A 62 21.12 11.88 -11.24
C LEU A 62 22.33 11.28 -11.98
N GLY A 63 22.80 11.92 -13.05
CA GLY A 63 24.02 11.51 -13.77
C GLY A 63 25.34 11.90 -13.08
N ILE A 64 25.26 12.51 -11.90
CA ILE A 64 26.40 12.82 -11.03
C ILE A 64 26.56 11.67 -10.05
N TRP A 65 27.79 11.33 -9.67
CA TRP A 65 28.00 10.34 -8.61
C TRP A 65 27.42 10.84 -7.30
N HIS A 66 26.45 10.10 -6.76
CA HIS A 66 25.84 10.38 -5.47
C HIS A 66 25.69 9.10 -4.67
N ASN A 67 25.42 9.26 -3.38
CA ASN A 67 25.09 8.18 -2.46
C ASN A 67 23.90 8.62 -1.60
N TYR A 68 23.53 7.81 -0.61
CA TYR A 68 22.53 8.20 0.37
C TYR A 68 23.06 8.08 1.80
N ALA A 69 22.90 9.15 2.57
CA ALA A 69 23.29 9.24 3.97
C ALA A 69 24.73 8.76 4.23
N LYS A 70 24.91 7.69 5.00
CA LYS A 70 26.21 7.10 5.35
C LYS A 70 26.61 5.93 4.45
N GLY A 71 25.89 5.69 3.35
CA GLY A 71 26.18 4.61 2.41
C GLY A 71 27.56 4.75 1.75
N GLU A 72 28.18 3.61 1.47
CA GLU A 72 29.48 3.49 0.80
C GLU A 72 29.34 3.26 -0.71
N ILE A 73 28.19 2.76 -1.17
CA ILE A 73 27.89 2.60 -2.60
C ILE A 73 27.55 3.98 -3.18
N TRP A 74 28.30 4.32 -4.23
CA TRP A 74 28.05 5.50 -5.06
C TRP A 74 27.49 5.05 -6.39
N TRP A 75 26.41 5.70 -6.82
CA TRP A 75 25.80 5.42 -8.10
C TRP A 75 25.55 6.70 -8.89
N ARG A 76 25.27 6.52 -10.19
CA ARG A 76 24.71 7.53 -11.07
C ARG A 76 23.78 6.86 -12.06
N VAL A 77 22.88 7.64 -12.64
CA VAL A 77 22.02 7.21 -13.74
C VAL A 77 22.65 7.62 -15.06
N THR A 78 22.73 6.68 -15.99
CA THR A 78 23.24 6.88 -17.35
C THR A 78 22.21 6.37 -18.36
N GLU A 79 22.42 6.66 -19.64
CA GLU A 79 21.61 6.06 -20.73
C GLU A 79 21.61 4.53 -20.68
N LYS A 80 22.67 3.90 -20.15
CA LYS A 80 22.78 2.44 -20.02
C LYS A 80 22.12 1.88 -18.75
N GLY A 81 21.54 2.74 -17.91
CA GLY A 81 20.96 2.40 -16.61
C GLY A 81 21.78 2.93 -15.41
N VAL A 82 21.56 2.32 -14.25
CA VAL A 82 22.27 2.62 -13.00
C VAL A 82 23.68 2.05 -13.05
N GLU A 83 24.66 2.95 -12.94
CA GLU A 83 26.08 2.63 -12.86
C GLU A 83 26.54 2.75 -11.40
N ILE A 84 27.27 1.75 -10.90
CA ILE A 84 27.89 1.75 -9.57
C ILE A 84 29.37 2.08 -9.70
N LYS A 85 29.87 2.98 -8.85
CA LYS A 85 31.26 3.46 -8.92
C LYS A 85 32.24 2.29 -8.73
N ASN A 86 33.21 2.19 -9.63
CA ASN A 86 34.21 1.11 -9.73
C ASN A 86 33.67 -0.27 -10.16
N THR A 87 32.35 -0.46 -10.23
CA THR A 87 31.72 -1.69 -10.74
C THR A 87 31.21 -1.52 -12.17
N GLY A 88 30.80 -0.31 -12.54
CA GLY A 88 30.14 -0.04 -13.82
C GLY A 88 28.64 -0.36 -13.76
N VAL A 89 28.02 -0.53 -14.93
CA VAL A 89 26.62 -0.92 -15.06
C VAL A 89 26.50 -2.41 -14.71
N VAL A 90 25.75 -2.72 -13.66
CA VAL A 90 25.55 -4.12 -13.24
C VAL A 90 24.59 -4.79 -14.23
N ARG A 91 25.08 -5.83 -14.90
CA ARG A 91 24.34 -6.63 -15.89
C ARG A 91 24.14 -8.05 -15.39
N SER A 92 23.06 -8.69 -15.79
CA SER A 92 22.80 -10.10 -15.51
C SER A 92 21.91 -10.69 -16.59
N LEU A 93 22.40 -11.73 -17.26
CA LEU A 93 21.66 -12.40 -18.33
C LEU A 93 20.27 -12.86 -17.86
N LYS A 94 20.20 -13.46 -16.67
CA LYS A 94 18.96 -13.88 -16.01
C LYS A 94 17.93 -12.74 -15.94
N TYR A 95 18.34 -11.54 -15.55
CA TYR A 95 17.43 -10.41 -15.39
C TYR A 95 17.11 -9.72 -16.72
N SER A 96 18.06 -9.67 -17.67
CA SER A 96 17.78 -9.17 -19.01
C SER A 96 16.81 -10.09 -19.77
N GLU A 97 16.95 -11.42 -19.68
CA GLU A 97 16.00 -12.39 -20.26
C GLU A 97 14.62 -12.25 -19.65
N ARG A 98 14.55 -12.15 -18.32
CA ARG A 98 13.28 -11.92 -17.63
C ARG A 98 12.62 -10.59 -18.02
N ALA A 99 13.41 -9.53 -18.19
CA ALA A 99 12.89 -8.25 -18.66
C ALA A 99 12.29 -8.38 -20.07
N LYS A 100 12.92 -9.16 -20.97
CA LYS A 100 12.38 -9.45 -22.31
C LYS A 100 11.05 -10.20 -22.22
N GLU A 101 10.96 -11.21 -21.36
CA GLU A 101 9.72 -11.98 -21.16
C GLU A 101 8.58 -11.12 -20.61
N ILE A 102 8.86 -10.29 -19.59
CA ILE A 102 7.89 -9.37 -19.00
C ILE A 102 7.42 -8.36 -20.04
N TRP A 103 8.36 -7.73 -20.77
CA TRP A 103 8.04 -6.78 -21.82
C TRP A 103 7.18 -7.42 -22.90
N GLY A 104 7.58 -8.58 -23.43
CA GLY A 104 6.82 -9.26 -24.49
C GLY A 104 5.41 -9.70 -24.10
N LYS A 105 5.15 -9.96 -22.81
CA LYS A 105 3.81 -10.37 -22.31
C LYS A 105 2.92 -9.21 -21.89
N PHE A 106 3.52 -8.14 -21.36
CA PHE A 106 2.79 -7.09 -20.64
C PHE A 106 3.09 -5.68 -21.16
N GLN A 107 3.56 -5.55 -22.40
CA GLN A 107 3.93 -4.26 -23.00
C GLN A 107 2.81 -3.21 -22.89
N ASP A 108 1.59 -3.54 -23.32
CA ASP A 108 0.46 -2.62 -23.35
C ASP A 108 0.06 -2.10 -21.95
N PRO A 109 -0.17 -2.96 -20.92
CA PRO A 109 -0.46 -2.45 -19.59
C PRO A 109 0.70 -1.69 -18.96
N ILE A 110 1.96 -2.05 -19.26
CA ILE A 110 3.14 -1.30 -18.79
C ILE A 110 3.18 0.10 -19.41
N LEU A 111 2.99 0.22 -20.72
CA LEU A 111 2.97 1.51 -21.42
C LEU A 111 1.80 2.38 -20.95
N THR A 112 0.62 1.78 -20.79
CA THR A 112 -0.58 2.46 -20.29
C THR A 112 -0.34 3.06 -18.91
N ALA A 113 0.16 2.25 -17.96
CA ALA A 113 0.45 2.72 -16.60
C ALA A 113 1.61 3.73 -16.56
N SER A 114 2.65 3.53 -17.38
CA SER A 114 3.78 4.46 -17.49
C SER A 114 3.32 5.85 -17.96
N GLN A 115 2.47 5.90 -18.99
CA GLN A 115 1.93 7.15 -19.50
C GLN A 115 1.00 7.84 -18.50
N LYS A 116 0.11 7.06 -17.86
CA LYS A 116 -0.87 7.57 -16.89
C LYS A 116 -0.22 8.16 -15.65
N TYR A 117 0.81 7.51 -15.09
CA TYR A 117 1.41 7.89 -13.82
C TYR A 117 2.81 8.51 -13.93
N HIS A 118 3.31 8.69 -15.16
CA HIS A 118 4.66 9.17 -15.45
C HIS A 118 5.79 8.36 -14.79
N VAL A 119 5.54 7.07 -14.51
CA VAL A 119 6.53 6.14 -13.97
C VAL A 119 7.37 5.61 -15.15
N PRO A 120 8.71 5.68 -15.13
CA PRO A 120 9.51 5.17 -16.24
C PRO A 120 9.28 3.67 -16.47
N VAL A 121 9.11 3.26 -17.74
CA VAL A 121 8.91 1.85 -18.12
C VAL A 121 9.92 0.88 -17.47
N PRO A 122 11.23 1.17 -17.43
CA PRO A 122 12.21 0.27 -16.81
C PRO A 122 11.99 0.07 -15.30
N VAL A 123 11.41 1.05 -14.60
CA VAL A 123 11.04 0.93 -13.18
C VAL A 123 9.91 -0.08 -12.97
N ILE A 124 8.90 -0.07 -13.85
CA ILE A 124 7.76 -1.00 -13.79
C ILE A 124 8.26 -2.44 -14.04
N ILE A 125 9.04 -2.65 -15.11
CA ILE A 125 9.61 -3.96 -15.44
C ILE A 125 10.50 -4.48 -14.31
N ALA A 126 11.39 -3.64 -13.76
CA ALA A 126 12.28 -4.03 -12.67
C ALA A 126 11.51 -4.44 -11.41
N THR A 127 10.43 -3.73 -11.09
CA THR A 127 9.56 -4.04 -9.97
C THR A 127 8.87 -5.39 -10.18
N ILE A 128 8.24 -5.63 -11.34
CA ILE A 128 7.63 -6.92 -11.67
C ILE A 128 8.65 -8.07 -11.57
N SER A 129 9.85 -7.86 -12.15
CA SER A 129 10.94 -8.84 -12.13
C SER A 129 11.37 -9.22 -10.72
N THR A 130 11.42 -8.25 -9.81
CA THR A 130 11.94 -8.44 -8.45
C THR A 130 10.88 -8.98 -7.49
N GLU A 131 9.62 -8.57 -7.67
CA GLU A 131 8.52 -8.90 -6.77
C GLU A 131 7.88 -10.26 -7.07
N SER A 132 7.65 -10.58 -8.34
CA SER A 132 6.97 -11.83 -8.72
C SER A 132 7.75 -12.69 -9.72
N SER A 133 8.89 -12.19 -10.22
CA SER A 133 9.57 -12.78 -11.37
C SER A 133 8.70 -12.83 -12.65
N GLY A 134 7.70 -11.94 -12.76
CA GLY A 134 6.75 -11.93 -13.89
C GLY A 134 5.59 -12.92 -13.74
N ASN A 135 5.31 -13.41 -12.52
CA ASN A 135 4.21 -14.33 -12.25
C ASN A 135 2.92 -13.54 -11.90
N PRO A 136 1.89 -13.51 -12.77
CA PRO A 136 0.64 -12.81 -12.49
C PRO A 136 -0.21 -13.47 -11.40
N ASN A 137 0.06 -14.73 -11.05
CA ASN A 137 -0.65 -15.47 -10.00
C ASN A 137 0.10 -15.47 -8.66
N ALA A 138 1.14 -14.63 -8.51
CA ALA A 138 1.90 -14.58 -7.27
C ALA A 138 1.04 -14.11 -6.10
N TYR A 139 1.13 -14.81 -4.96
CA TYR A 139 0.35 -14.54 -3.76
C TYR A 139 1.22 -14.71 -2.52
N ARG A 140 1.07 -13.81 -1.56
CA ARG A 140 1.72 -13.92 -0.26
C ARG A 140 0.87 -13.28 0.83
N TYR A 141 0.49 -14.10 1.80
CA TYR A 141 -0.20 -13.67 3.01
C TYR A 141 0.80 -13.15 4.05
N GLU A 142 0.52 -11.96 4.61
CA GLU A 142 1.33 -11.31 5.64
C GLU A 142 0.58 -11.26 6.98
N PRO A 143 0.62 -12.33 7.81
CA PRO A 143 -0.19 -12.43 9.04
C PRO A 143 0.12 -11.33 10.06
N LEU A 144 1.37 -10.86 10.11
CA LEU A 144 1.76 -9.76 10.99
C LEU A 144 1.23 -8.41 10.49
N PHE A 145 1.02 -8.26 9.18
CA PHE A 145 0.45 -7.03 8.62
C PHE A 145 -0.99 -6.85 9.07
N TYR A 146 -1.80 -7.92 9.05
CA TYR A 146 -3.16 -7.89 9.59
C TYR A 146 -3.19 -7.43 11.04
N LYS A 147 -2.38 -8.06 11.90
CA LYS A 147 -2.30 -7.73 13.33
C LYS A 147 -1.89 -6.27 13.57
N ARG A 148 -0.94 -5.75 12.79
CA ARG A 148 -0.35 -4.41 13.01
C ARG A 148 -1.15 -3.28 12.38
N TYR A 149 -1.73 -3.50 11.20
CA TYR A 149 -2.26 -2.42 10.35
C TYR A 149 -3.74 -2.57 9.99
N ILE A 150 -4.41 -3.67 10.39
CA ILE A 150 -5.81 -3.93 10.02
C ILE A 150 -6.70 -4.23 11.23
N LYS A 151 -6.35 -5.22 12.07
CA LYS A 151 -7.20 -5.77 13.15
C LYS A 151 -7.84 -4.76 14.10
N ASN A 152 -7.22 -3.59 14.31
CA ASN A 152 -7.75 -2.57 15.24
C ASN A 152 -8.06 -1.25 14.53
N GLN A 153 -7.98 -1.20 13.21
CA GLN A 153 -8.13 0.04 12.44
C GLN A 153 -9.57 0.21 11.98
N LYS A 154 -10.23 1.26 12.48
CA LYS A 154 -11.65 1.55 12.19
C LYS A 154 -11.94 1.62 10.69
N GLN A 155 -11.04 2.19 9.90
CA GLN A 155 -11.19 2.33 8.45
C GLN A 155 -11.34 0.99 7.70
N TRP A 156 -10.83 -0.11 8.27
CA TRP A 156 -10.94 -1.43 7.65
C TRP A 156 -12.12 -2.23 8.18
N LYS A 157 -12.78 -1.82 9.27
CA LYS A 157 -13.88 -2.59 9.88
C LYS A 157 -15.07 -2.78 8.96
N ASN A 158 -15.32 -1.81 8.07
CA ASN A 158 -16.40 -1.86 7.10
C ASN A 158 -15.97 -2.48 5.75
N SER A 159 -14.70 -2.88 5.62
CA SER A 159 -14.25 -3.61 4.44
C SER A 159 -14.90 -4.99 4.43
N PRO A 160 -15.48 -5.45 3.30
CA PRO A 160 -16.03 -6.80 3.19
C PRO A 160 -14.98 -7.89 3.45
N TYR A 161 -13.69 -7.55 3.30
CA TYR A 161 -12.58 -8.47 3.51
C TYR A 161 -11.94 -8.35 4.90
N TYR A 162 -12.46 -7.51 5.80
CA TYR A 162 -11.92 -7.34 7.15
C TYR A 162 -11.82 -8.67 7.90
N ARG A 163 -12.85 -9.52 7.75
CA ARG A 163 -12.94 -10.86 8.32
C ARG A 163 -12.24 -11.93 7.50
N SER A 164 -11.59 -11.54 6.41
CA SER A 164 -10.77 -12.42 5.57
C SER A 164 -9.30 -11.98 5.63
N PRO A 165 -8.56 -12.20 6.74
CA PRO A 165 -7.16 -11.78 6.90
C PRO A 165 -6.28 -12.18 5.72
N ARG A 166 -6.46 -13.40 5.21
CA ARG A 166 -5.73 -13.92 4.05
C ARG A 166 -6.01 -13.13 2.77
N ARG A 167 -7.20 -12.55 2.64
CA ARG A 167 -7.55 -11.72 1.48
C ARG A 167 -7.09 -10.27 1.64
N ILE A 168 -7.38 -9.65 2.78
CA ILE A 168 -7.12 -8.21 3.00
C ILE A 168 -5.65 -7.89 3.34
N SER A 169 -4.91 -8.83 3.92
CA SER A 169 -3.50 -8.64 4.30
C SER A 169 -2.55 -9.52 3.47
N ALA A 170 -2.80 -9.62 2.18
CA ALA A 170 -1.92 -10.28 1.24
C ALA A 170 -1.49 -9.35 0.10
N SER A 171 -0.35 -9.71 -0.51
CA SER A 171 0.14 -9.13 -1.75
C SER A 171 -0.18 -10.01 -2.94
N TYR A 172 -0.57 -9.38 -4.06
CA TYR A 172 -1.10 -10.05 -5.24
C TYR A 172 -0.32 -9.69 -6.51
N GLY A 173 -0.28 -10.65 -7.41
CA GLY A 173 0.07 -10.48 -8.82
C GLY A 173 1.50 -10.01 -9.09
N LEU A 174 1.66 -9.45 -10.28
CA LEU A 174 2.94 -9.11 -10.90
C LEU A 174 3.84 -8.22 -10.04
N MET A 175 3.26 -7.21 -9.40
CA MET A 175 3.99 -6.23 -8.59
C MET A 175 3.95 -6.52 -7.10
N GLN A 176 3.35 -7.65 -6.68
CA GLN A 176 3.10 -8.00 -5.27
C GLN A 176 2.57 -6.81 -4.45
N ILE A 177 1.59 -6.10 -4.99
CA ILE A 177 0.96 -4.99 -4.26
C ILE A 177 0.02 -5.54 -3.19
N MET A 178 0.12 -5.02 -1.96
CA MET A 178 -0.82 -5.33 -0.88
C MET A 178 -2.22 -4.81 -1.23
N TYR A 179 -3.28 -5.59 -0.98
CA TYR A 179 -4.65 -5.13 -1.25
C TYR A 179 -4.95 -3.77 -0.59
N THR A 180 -4.57 -3.58 0.66
CA THR A 180 -4.75 -2.30 1.36
C THR A 180 -4.00 -1.13 0.72
N THR A 181 -2.86 -1.42 0.08
CA THR A 181 -2.06 -0.41 -0.64
C THR A 181 -2.72 -0.08 -1.97
N ALA A 182 -3.15 -1.09 -2.74
CA ALA A 182 -3.92 -0.89 -3.96
C ALA A 182 -5.17 -0.03 -3.68
N TYR A 183 -5.91 -0.35 -2.62
CA TYR A 183 -7.08 0.41 -2.19
C TYR A 183 -6.73 1.87 -1.86
N ARG A 184 -5.61 2.13 -1.20
CA ARG A 184 -5.16 3.49 -0.89
C ARG A 184 -4.89 4.34 -2.14
N VAL A 185 -4.49 3.71 -3.24
CA VAL A 185 -4.12 4.40 -4.50
C VAL A 185 -5.22 4.36 -5.55
N GLY A 186 -6.47 4.08 -5.14
CA GLY A 186 -7.66 4.23 -5.98
C GLY A 186 -8.29 2.92 -6.47
N PHE A 187 -7.68 1.76 -6.24
CA PHE A 187 -8.31 0.47 -6.59
C PHE A 187 -9.56 0.21 -5.72
N ARG A 188 -10.66 -0.25 -6.32
CA ARG A 188 -11.93 -0.51 -5.60
C ARG A 188 -12.53 -1.89 -5.89
N GLY A 189 -11.82 -2.76 -6.61
CA GLY A 189 -12.24 -4.13 -6.89
C GLY A 189 -11.99 -5.08 -5.72
N GLN A 190 -12.24 -6.37 -5.96
CA GLN A 190 -11.95 -7.44 -5.00
C GLN A 190 -10.45 -7.79 -5.01
N PRO A 191 -9.88 -8.36 -3.93
CA PRO A 191 -8.47 -8.73 -3.88
C PRO A 191 -8.00 -9.59 -5.05
N ASP A 192 -8.84 -10.51 -5.50
CA ASP A 192 -8.55 -11.44 -6.61
C ASP A 192 -8.46 -10.75 -7.97
N ASP A 193 -9.09 -9.58 -8.15
CA ASP A 193 -8.95 -8.80 -9.40
C ASP A 193 -7.49 -8.31 -9.58
N LEU A 194 -6.70 -8.25 -8.51
CA LEU A 194 -5.27 -7.92 -8.57
C LEU A 194 -4.41 -9.05 -9.18
N TYR A 195 -4.97 -10.20 -9.53
CA TYR A 195 -4.29 -11.18 -10.39
C TYR A 195 -4.33 -10.78 -11.87
N ASP A 196 -5.25 -9.91 -12.28
CA ASP A 196 -5.26 -9.35 -13.63
C ASP A 196 -4.01 -8.47 -13.85
N PRO A 197 -3.19 -8.76 -14.87
CA PRO A 197 -1.97 -8.00 -15.13
C PRO A 197 -2.18 -6.49 -15.28
N ALA A 198 -3.24 -6.06 -15.97
CA ALA A 198 -3.46 -4.64 -16.23
C ALA A 198 -3.88 -3.90 -14.96
N ILE A 199 -4.80 -4.48 -14.18
CA ILE A 199 -5.21 -3.93 -12.88
C ILE A 199 -4.02 -3.89 -11.91
N ASN A 200 -3.22 -4.96 -11.86
CA ASN A 200 -2.08 -5.05 -10.95
C ASN A 200 -0.98 -4.03 -11.29
N ILE A 201 -0.65 -3.89 -12.58
CA ILE A 201 0.36 -2.94 -13.04
C ILE A 201 -0.12 -1.50 -12.84
N ASP A 202 -1.40 -1.20 -13.10
CA ASP A 202 -1.98 0.13 -12.83
C ASP A 202 -1.86 0.49 -11.35
N ALA A 203 -2.31 -0.40 -10.45
CA ALA A 203 -2.25 -0.16 -9.01
C ALA A 203 -0.80 -0.05 -8.48
N GLY A 204 0.12 -0.89 -8.97
CA GLY A 204 1.53 -0.83 -8.60
C GLY A 204 2.23 0.44 -9.08
N ALA A 205 1.95 0.89 -10.31
CA ALA A 205 2.46 2.15 -10.84
C ALA A 205 1.87 3.36 -10.09
N ALA A 206 0.57 3.34 -9.78
CA ALA A 206 -0.08 4.34 -8.94
C ALA A 206 0.59 4.44 -7.57
N TYR A 207 0.92 3.30 -6.94
CA TYR A 207 1.63 3.30 -5.67
C TYR A 207 3.04 3.91 -5.76
N ILE A 208 3.81 3.57 -6.80
CA ILE A 208 5.11 4.22 -7.05
C ILE A 208 4.95 5.74 -7.17
N ALA A 209 3.97 6.21 -7.93
CA ALA A 209 3.74 7.63 -8.16
C ALA A 209 3.18 8.38 -6.94
N SER A 210 2.37 7.71 -6.11
CA SER A 210 1.78 8.27 -4.88
C SER A 210 2.81 8.51 -3.78
N ALA A 211 3.92 7.77 -3.81
CA ALA A 211 4.97 7.89 -2.82
C ALA A 211 5.64 9.26 -2.97
N TYR A 212 5.26 10.22 -2.10
CA TYR A 212 5.78 11.58 -2.06
C TYR A 212 7.29 11.64 -2.32
N GLN A 213 8.05 10.76 -1.67
CA GLN A 213 9.51 10.71 -1.77
C GLN A 213 10.04 10.43 -3.19
N VAL A 214 9.30 9.72 -4.04
CA VAL A 214 9.73 9.43 -5.42
C VAL A 214 9.88 10.71 -6.24
N LYS A 215 8.93 11.65 -6.13
CA LYS A 215 8.99 12.95 -6.80
C LYS A 215 10.09 13.84 -6.21
N HIS A 216 10.26 13.84 -4.88
CA HIS A 216 11.35 14.57 -4.22
C HIS A 216 12.74 14.04 -4.56
N HIS A 217 12.83 12.74 -4.85
CA HIS A 217 14.06 12.09 -5.26
C HIS A 217 14.23 12.04 -6.79
N LYS A 218 13.44 12.82 -7.53
CA LYS A 218 13.61 13.02 -8.98
C LYS A 218 13.58 11.71 -9.78
N TRP A 219 12.84 10.71 -9.31
CA TRP A 219 12.80 9.38 -9.91
C TRP A 219 14.13 8.59 -9.88
N ASP A 220 15.00 8.86 -8.89
CA ASP A 220 16.23 8.09 -8.63
C ASP A 220 15.94 6.58 -8.44
N PRO A 221 16.36 5.68 -9.36
CA PRO A 221 15.86 4.30 -9.39
C PRO A 221 16.17 3.47 -8.13
N PRO A 222 17.40 3.46 -7.57
CA PRO A 222 17.67 2.83 -6.27
C PRO A 222 16.76 3.33 -5.13
N LYS A 223 16.39 4.62 -5.13
CA LYS A 223 15.50 5.19 -4.11
C LYS A 223 14.05 4.76 -4.32
N ILE A 224 13.57 4.70 -5.58
CA ILE A 224 12.26 4.14 -5.90
C ILE A 224 12.17 2.69 -5.41
N ALA A 225 13.16 1.86 -5.72
CA ALA A 225 13.20 0.46 -5.30
C ALA A 225 13.12 0.32 -3.78
N CYS A 226 13.87 1.14 -3.03
CA CYS A 226 13.80 1.17 -1.57
C CYS A 226 12.42 1.61 -1.05
N ALA A 227 11.85 2.66 -1.63
CA ALA A 227 10.54 3.18 -1.24
C ALA A 227 9.44 2.15 -1.49
N TYR A 228 9.47 1.47 -2.64
CA TYR A 228 8.51 0.41 -2.97
C TYR A 228 8.62 -0.76 -1.97
N ASN A 229 9.84 -1.22 -1.71
CA ASN A 229 10.10 -2.37 -0.86
C ASN A 229 9.85 -2.13 0.64
N ALA A 230 10.15 -0.92 1.14
CA ALA A 230 10.14 -0.62 2.56
C ALA A 230 9.14 0.48 2.97
N GLY A 231 8.31 0.93 2.03
CA GLY A 231 7.32 2.00 2.18
C GLY A 231 7.89 3.41 2.13
N ASN A 232 9.17 3.61 2.46
CA ASN A 232 9.86 4.90 2.46
C ASN A 232 11.39 4.71 2.34
N VAL A 233 12.07 5.69 1.74
CA VAL A 233 13.53 5.80 1.76
C VAL A 233 13.98 6.21 3.16
N ARG A 234 14.67 5.32 3.86
CA ARG A 234 15.15 5.56 5.23
C ARG A 234 16.64 5.28 5.32
N ALA A 235 17.37 6.12 6.05
CA ALA A 235 18.79 5.92 6.25
C ALA A 235 19.04 4.67 7.12
N THR A 236 20.09 3.92 6.79
CA THR A 236 20.56 2.80 7.62
C THR A 236 22.07 2.67 7.54
N ALA A 237 22.67 2.08 8.56
CA ALA A 237 24.08 1.68 8.58
C ALA A 237 24.26 0.16 8.42
N LYS A 238 23.18 -0.57 8.12
CA LYS A 238 23.18 -2.04 8.03
C LYS A 238 23.60 -2.58 6.66
N ASN A 239 23.79 -1.72 5.67
CA ASN A 239 24.22 -2.08 4.32
C ASN A 239 24.97 -0.92 3.67
N ASP A 240 25.69 -1.23 2.60
CA ASP A 240 26.56 -0.27 1.91
C ASP A 240 25.76 0.73 1.05
N TRP A 241 24.51 0.45 0.72
CA TRP A 241 23.63 1.41 0.04
C TRP A 241 23.24 2.58 0.94
N GLY A 242 23.33 2.43 2.26
CA GLY A 242 22.91 3.43 3.22
C GLY A 242 21.39 3.61 3.32
N MET A 243 20.62 2.79 2.59
CA MET A 243 19.16 2.83 2.51
C MET A 243 18.55 1.54 3.07
N PHE A 244 17.55 1.66 3.94
CA PHE A 244 16.84 0.50 4.46
C PHE A 244 15.99 -0.14 3.37
N HIS A 245 16.22 -1.44 3.16
CA HIS A 245 15.41 -2.33 2.32
C HIS A 245 15.56 -3.76 2.85
N HIS A 246 14.67 -4.66 2.45
CA HIS A 246 14.79 -6.09 2.75
C HIS A 246 16.07 -6.69 2.13
N PRO A 247 16.72 -7.66 2.80
CA PRO A 247 17.99 -8.23 2.32
C PRO A 247 17.96 -8.66 0.85
N GLY A 248 19.00 -8.29 0.10
CA GLY A 248 19.15 -8.64 -1.31
C GLY A 248 18.13 -7.98 -2.27
N HIS A 249 17.34 -7.00 -1.83
CA HIS A 249 16.36 -6.35 -2.72
C HIS A 249 17.05 -5.56 -3.85
N LEU A 250 17.93 -4.59 -3.51
CA LEU A 250 18.64 -3.80 -4.54
C LEU A 250 19.58 -4.65 -5.41
N ASP A 251 20.17 -5.71 -4.87
CA ASP A 251 21.04 -6.61 -5.65
C ASP A 251 20.30 -7.36 -6.76
N ARG A 252 18.97 -7.50 -6.63
CA ARG A 252 18.08 -8.07 -7.65
C ARG A 252 17.45 -6.98 -8.52
N TRP A 253 17.07 -5.87 -7.89
CA TRP A 253 16.33 -4.80 -8.56
C TRP A 253 17.21 -4.01 -9.53
N ILE A 254 18.44 -3.65 -9.15
CA ILE A 254 19.36 -2.87 -10.02
C ILE A 254 19.69 -3.59 -11.33
N PRO A 255 20.13 -4.86 -11.35
CA PRO A 255 20.34 -5.56 -12.61
C PRO A 255 19.03 -5.81 -13.38
N SER A 256 17.87 -5.90 -12.71
CA SER A 256 16.56 -5.94 -13.39
C SER A 256 16.24 -4.64 -14.11
N TYR A 257 16.49 -3.49 -13.48
CA TYR A 257 16.33 -2.17 -14.08
C TYR A 257 17.26 -1.96 -15.26
N ASN A 258 18.54 -2.30 -15.10
CA ASN A 258 19.51 -2.19 -16.19
C ASN A 258 19.16 -3.12 -17.35
N GLY A 259 18.69 -4.35 -17.07
CA GLY A 259 18.19 -5.26 -18.10
C GLY A 259 16.96 -4.71 -18.82
N ALA A 260 16.03 -4.08 -18.09
CA ALA A 260 14.85 -3.45 -18.69
C ALA A 260 15.20 -2.30 -19.65
N ILE A 261 16.21 -1.48 -19.32
CA ILE A 261 16.72 -0.43 -20.21
C ILE A 261 17.19 -1.04 -21.55
N GLU A 262 17.95 -2.14 -21.53
CA GLU A 262 18.41 -2.80 -22.78
C GLU A 262 17.26 -3.26 -23.67
N VAL A 263 16.18 -3.77 -23.04
CA VAL A 263 15.01 -4.29 -23.74
C VAL A 263 14.21 -3.15 -24.36
N VAL A 264 13.98 -2.08 -23.60
CA VAL A 264 13.23 -0.93 -24.08
C VAL A 264 14.01 -0.22 -25.19
N ASP A 265 15.31 0.07 -25.01
CA ASP A 265 16.16 0.73 -26.01
C ASP A 265 16.26 -0.07 -27.32
N SER A 266 16.38 -1.40 -27.22
CA SER A 266 16.40 -2.27 -28.41
C SER A 266 15.04 -2.38 -29.10
N SER A 267 13.95 -2.12 -28.40
CA SER A 267 12.59 -2.08 -28.95
C SER A 267 12.18 -0.71 -29.48
N GLU A 268 12.69 0.39 -28.92
CA GLU A 268 12.47 1.77 -29.39
C GLU A 268 13.15 2.06 -30.73
N ALA A 269 14.14 1.25 -31.13
CA ALA A 269 14.62 1.22 -32.51
C ALA A 269 13.54 0.82 -33.55
N ALA A 270 12.35 0.38 -33.11
CA ALA A 270 11.22 0.00 -33.96
C ALA A 270 9.97 0.89 -33.87
N VAL A 271 9.93 1.94 -33.03
CA VAL A 271 8.78 2.87 -32.97
C VAL A 271 9.23 4.32 -32.78
N SER A 272 9.23 5.09 -33.87
CA SER A 272 9.59 6.51 -33.89
C SER A 272 8.40 7.45 -33.73
N SER A 273 8.54 8.36 -32.74
CA SER A 273 8.10 9.77 -32.68
C SER A 273 6.62 10.14 -32.45
N GLN A 274 6.32 10.78 -31.32
CA GLN A 274 6.14 12.24 -31.18
C GLN A 274 6.05 12.66 -29.68
N PRO A 275 6.57 13.84 -29.29
CA PRO A 275 6.34 14.40 -27.95
C PRO A 275 4.91 14.99 -27.85
N PRO A 276 4.21 14.89 -26.71
CA PRO A 276 2.87 15.45 -26.61
C PRO A 276 2.92 16.98 -26.63
N ALA A 277 1.97 17.55 -27.37
CA ALA A 277 1.73 18.99 -27.48
C ALA A 277 1.48 19.65 -26.12
N SER A 278 1.86 20.93 -26.02
CA SER A 278 1.55 21.85 -24.93
C SER A 278 0.06 21.84 -24.58
N GLN A 279 -0.28 21.59 -23.30
CA GLN A 279 -1.64 21.70 -22.78
C GLN A 279 -2.08 23.18 -22.63
N PRO A 280 -3.39 23.48 -22.73
CA PRO A 280 -3.92 24.84 -22.66
C PRO A 280 -3.85 25.43 -21.24
N GLU A 281 -3.78 26.76 -21.15
CA GLU A 281 -3.70 27.50 -19.88
C GLU A 281 -4.93 27.25 -18.98
N ASN A 282 -4.73 26.58 -17.84
CA ASN A 282 -5.76 26.38 -16.84
C ASN A 282 -6.01 27.68 -16.05
N VAL A 283 -7.19 28.29 -16.22
CA VAL A 283 -7.59 29.49 -15.45
C VAL A 283 -7.80 29.11 -13.97
N THR A 284 -7.01 29.69 -13.07
CA THR A 284 -7.08 29.45 -11.61
C THR A 284 -7.80 30.57 -10.86
N THR A 285 -8.22 30.28 -9.62
CA THR A 285 -8.88 31.19 -8.69
C THR A 285 -8.53 30.86 -7.23
N THR A 286 -9.00 31.66 -6.27
CA THR A 286 -8.92 31.36 -4.84
C THR A 286 -10.24 30.71 -4.37
N LEU A 287 -10.15 29.58 -3.68
CA LEU A 287 -11.27 28.98 -2.95
C LEU A 287 -11.18 29.39 -1.48
N ARG A 288 -12.19 30.09 -0.98
CA ARG A 288 -12.28 30.59 0.39
C ARG A 288 -13.26 29.75 1.19
N PHE A 289 -12.80 29.19 2.30
CA PHE A 289 -13.61 28.43 3.24
C PHE A 289 -14.06 29.33 4.39
N PHE A 290 -15.29 29.17 4.85
CA PHE A 290 -15.76 29.67 6.14
C PHE A 290 -16.19 28.49 7.01
N PHE A 291 -15.62 28.39 8.21
CA PHE A 291 -15.86 27.30 9.15
C PHE A 291 -16.72 27.76 10.34
N PRO A 292 -17.67 26.92 10.82
CA PRO A 292 -18.40 27.18 12.05
C PRO A 292 -17.53 26.89 13.28
N GLN A 293 -17.48 27.81 14.24
CA GLN A 293 -16.96 27.51 15.57
C GLN A 293 -17.55 28.46 16.63
N PRO A 294 -17.87 27.99 17.85
CA PRO A 294 -18.40 28.85 18.93
C PRO A 294 -17.41 29.93 19.35
N ASP A 295 -17.94 31.04 19.84
CA ASP A 295 -17.13 32.16 20.36
C ASP A 295 -16.21 31.68 21.49
N GLY A 296 -14.90 31.86 21.30
CA GLY A 296 -13.87 31.62 22.33
C GLY A 296 -13.08 30.32 22.20
N GLU A 297 -13.39 29.43 21.25
CA GLU A 297 -12.56 28.26 20.98
C GLU A 297 -11.40 28.57 20.02
N ALA A 298 -10.25 27.94 20.26
CA ALA A 298 -9.11 28.00 19.33
C ALA A 298 -9.35 27.09 18.10
N TRP A 299 -8.76 27.48 16.97
CA TRP A 299 -8.77 26.66 15.75
C TRP A 299 -8.20 25.27 16.02
N LYS A 300 -8.91 24.23 15.55
CA LYS A 300 -8.42 22.85 15.53
C LYS A 300 -7.94 22.52 14.12
N PRO A 301 -6.72 22.00 13.95
CA PRO A 301 -6.23 21.60 12.64
C PRO A 301 -7.14 20.60 11.93
N MET A 302 -7.31 20.80 10.62
CA MET A 302 -8.16 19.96 9.78
C MET A 302 -7.42 19.52 8.51
N VAL A 303 -7.64 18.28 8.10
CA VAL A 303 -7.24 17.78 6.79
C VAL A 303 -8.41 17.97 5.83
N VAL A 304 -8.13 18.44 4.62
CA VAL A 304 -9.12 18.67 3.56
C VAL A 304 -8.69 17.91 2.32
N ASP A 305 -9.59 17.08 1.79
CA ASP A 305 -9.45 16.40 0.51
C ASP A 305 -10.38 17.07 -0.51
N LEU A 306 -9.82 17.68 -1.54
CA LEU A 306 -10.56 18.32 -2.65
C LEU A 306 -10.49 17.47 -3.92
N PHE A 307 -11.60 16.89 -4.33
CA PHE A 307 -11.67 16.04 -5.50
C PHE A 307 -12.24 16.80 -6.69
N LYS A 308 -11.49 16.99 -7.77
CA LYS A 308 -12.01 17.68 -8.96
C LYS A 308 -12.82 16.70 -9.82
N HIS A 309 -13.94 17.14 -10.39
CA HIS A 309 -14.67 16.38 -11.38
C HIS A 309 -14.10 16.63 -12.78
N ASN A 310 -14.01 15.58 -13.58
CA ASN A 310 -13.59 15.61 -14.98
C ASN A 310 -14.54 14.75 -15.85
N GLU A 311 -14.29 14.69 -17.16
CA GLU A 311 -15.13 13.92 -18.11
C GLU A 311 -15.14 12.40 -17.86
N GLN A 312 -14.18 11.89 -17.07
CA GLN A 312 -13.99 10.47 -16.73
C GLN A 312 -14.45 10.13 -15.29
N GLY A 313 -14.94 11.11 -14.51
CA GLY A 313 -15.36 10.93 -13.12
C GLY A 313 -14.72 11.94 -12.16
N ILE A 314 -14.16 11.44 -11.06
CA ILE A 314 -13.56 12.24 -9.98
C ILE A 314 -12.03 12.03 -10.00
N ASP A 315 -11.27 13.13 -10.13
CA ASP A 315 -9.80 13.20 -10.07
C ASP A 315 -9.25 12.83 -8.67
N GLU A 316 -7.94 12.55 -8.59
CA GLU A 316 -7.25 12.39 -7.32
C GLU A 316 -7.42 13.64 -6.42
N PRO A 317 -7.62 13.46 -5.10
CA PRO A 317 -7.83 14.57 -4.20
C PRO A 317 -6.57 15.43 -4.05
N ILE A 318 -6.76 16.74 -4.09
CA ILE A 318 -5.81 17.71 -3.57
C ILE A 318 -5.96 17.68 -2.05
N THR A 319 -5.11 16.91 -1.38
CA THR A 319 -5.08 16.82 0.09
C THR A 319 -4.17 17.89 0.70
N PHE A 320 -4.66 18.62 1.70
CA PHE A 320 -3.86 19.57 2.47
C PHE A 320 -4.37 19.72 3.90
N THR A 321 -3.49 20.15 4.81
CA THR A 321 -3.84 20.41 6.21
C THR A 321 -3.95 21.91 6.45
N ILE A 322 -5.08 22.35 7.00
CA ILE A 322 -5.28 23.69 7.53
C ILE A 322 -4.83 23.70 8.99
N THR A 323 -3.56 23.99 9.22
CA THR A 323 -2.98 24.05 10.58
C THR A 323 -3.34 25.33 11.31
N THR A 324 -3.61 26.42 10.57
CA THR A 324 -4.08 27.70 11.10
C THR A 324 -5.16 28.29 10.20
N ALA A 325 -6.15 28.96 10.81
CA ALA A 325 -7.20 29.68 10.11
C ALA A 325 -7.40 31.08 10.70
N THR A 326 -7.94 32.01 9.91
CA THR A 326 -8.12 33.41 10.33
C THR A 326 -9.45 33.57 11.08
N PRO A 327 -9.46 34.03 12.34
CA PRO A 327 -10.71 34.22 13.09
C PRO A 327 -11.55 35.37 12.52
N LEU A 328 -12.88 35.19 12.49
CA LEU A 328 -13.84 36.16 11.97
C LEU A 328 -14.46 36.99 13.10
N ARG A 329 -14.78 38.27 12.81
CA ARG A 329 -15.42 39.17 13.79
C ARG A 329 -16.83 38.76 14.25
N LYS A 330 -17.51 37.88 13.51
CA LYS A 330 -18.88 37.42 13.79
C LYS A 330 -18.92 35.94 14.24
N GLY A 331 -17.81 35.41 14.75
CA GLY A 331 -17.64 33.99 15.08
C GLY A 331 -17.21 33.16 13.87
N GLY A 332 -16.48 32.06 14.13
CA GLY A 332 -15.92 31.16 13.13
C GLY A 332 -14.56 31.58 12.55
N PHE A 333 -14.12 30.85 11.53
CA PHE A 333 -12.80 31.00 10.91
C PHE A 333 -12.86 31.03 9.39
N SER A 334 -11.85 31.59 8.74
CA SER A 334 -11.67 31.53 7.29
C SER A 334 -10.29 31.05 6.87
N TYR A 335 -10.23 30.34 5.75
CA TYR A 335 -8.99 29.92 5.10
C TYR A 335 -9.07 30.16 3.59
N ASP A 336 -7.98 30.65 2.99
CA ASP A 336 -7.87 30.88 1.55
C ASP A 336 -6.94 29.86 0.93
N LEU A 337 -7.45 29.10 -0.03
CA LEU A 337 -6.67 28.20 -0.88
C LEU A 337 -6.49 28.82 -2.27
N PRO A 338 -5.32 29.41 -2.57
CA PRO A 338 -5.07 30.05 -3.86
C PRO A 338 -4.77 29.03 -4.96
N ASN A 339 -4.80 29.49 -6.22
CA ASN A 339 -4.37 28.74 -7.41
C ASN A 339 -5.18 27.46 -7.72
N ILE A 340 -6.45 27.41 -7.35
CA ILE A 340 -7.34 26.30 -7.67
C ILE A 340 -7.90 26.47 -9.08
N VAL A 341 -7.77 25.44 -9.91
CA VAL A 341 -8.33 25.43 -11.27
C VAL A 341 -9.85 25.51 -11.17
N LYS A 342 -10.49 26.35 -11.99
CA LYS A 342 -11.95 26.41 -12.04
C LYS A 342 -12.53 25.05 -12.48
N GLY A 343 -13.66 24.65 -11.89
CA GLY A 343 -14.27 23.34 -12.12
C GLY A 343 -15.31 22.95 -11.08
N GLN A 344 -15.83 21.74 -11.18
CA GLN A 344 -16.70 21.13 -10.18
C GLN A 344 -15.86 20.25 -9.26
N TYR A 345 -16.17 20.22 -7.97
CA TYR A 345 -15.38 19.54 -6.94
C TYR A 345 -16.28 18.88 -5.88
N ASP A 346 -15.76 17.85 -5.23
CA ASP A 346 -16.22 17.40 -3.91
C ASP A 346 -15.15 17.72 -2.87
N ALA A 347 -15.53 17.95 -1.62
CA ALA A 347 -14.61 18.26 -0.53
C ALA A 347 -14.97 17.50 0.75
N VAL A 348 -14.01 16.78 1.30
CA VAL A 348 -14.14 16.10 2.60
C VAL A 348 -13.25 16.79 3.63
N PHE A 349 -13.81 17.07 4.79
CA PHE A 349 -13.15 17.76 5.88
C PHE A 349 -12.99 16.81 7.06
N VAL A 350 -11.77 16.65 7.55
CA VAL A 350 -11.42 15.66 8.58
C VAL A 350 -10.70 16.35 9.73
N ASP A 351 -11.09 16.05 10.96
CA ASP A 351 -10.37 16.50 12.15
C ASP A 351 -8.99 15.81 12.21
N GLU A 352 -7.90 16.58 12.26
CA GLU A 352 -6.53 16.02 12.16
C GLU A 352 -6.19 15.09 13.33
N ALA A 353 -6.71 15.39 14.53
CA ALA A 353 -6.37 14.64 15.73
C ALA A 353 -7.09 13.28 15.82
N THR A 354 -8.35 13.24 15.39
CA THR A 354 -9.24 12.08 15.54
C THR A 354 -9.48 11.32 14.25
N PHE A 355 -9.14 11.91 13.10
CA PHE A 355 -9.45 11.41 11.75
C PHE A 355 -10.94 11.19 11.50
N SER A 356 -11.81 11.89 12.24
CA SER A 356 -13.25 11.84 12.03
C SER A 356 -13.66 12.83 10.95
N VAL A 357 -14.54 12.43 10.04
CA VAL A 357 -15.14 13.35 9.06
C VAL A 357 -16.01 14.36 9.81
N VAL A 358 -15.70 15.64 9.60
CA VAL A 358 -16.36 16.81 10.20
C VAL A 358 -17.44 17.36 9.27
N ASP A 359 -17.16 17.40 7.98
CA ASP A 359 -18.09 17.86 6.93
C ASP A 359 -17.73 17.16 5.62
N ASP A 360 -18.72 17.01 4.74
CA ASP A 360 -18.62 16.37 3.43
C ASP A 360 -19.52 17.12 2.44
N ARG A 361 -18.92 17.68 1.39
CA ARG A 361 -19.56 18.59 0.45
C ARG A 361 -19.41 18.09 -0.96
N GLU A 362 -20.53 17.77 -1.60
CA GLU A 362 -20.55 17.34 -2.98
C GLU A 362 -20.90 18.50 -3.95
N ASN A 363 -20.42 18.41 -5.18
CA ASN A 363 -20.81 19.27 -6.31
C ASN A 363 -20.53 20.77 -6.14
N ILE A 364 -19.45 21.12 -5.45
CA ILE A 364 -18.95 22.48 -5.26
C ILE A 364 -18.48 23.05 -6.61
N ARG A 365 -19.10 24.14 -7.07
CA ARG A 365 -18.68 24.82 -8.31
C ARG A 365 -17.67 25.93 -8.02
N VAL A 366 -16.42 25.70 -8.39
CA VAL A 366 -15.32 26.67 -8.33
C VAL A 366 -15.30 27.50 -9.61
N LYS A 367 -15.76 28.75 -9.54
CA LYS A 367 -15.96 29.62 -10.72
C LYS A 367 -15.60 31.10 -10.49
N ASP A 368 -15.86 31.62 -9.29
CA ASP A 368 -15.68 33.02 -8.92
C ASP A 368 -14.29 33.25 -8.29
N ASN A 369 -13.84 34.50 -8.18
CA ASN A 369 -12.59 34.86 -7.50
C ASN A 369 -12.80 35.90 -6.38
N PRO A 370 -12.78 35.50 -5.10
CA PRO A 370 -12.74 34.10 -4.63
C PRO A 370 -14.08 33.39 -4.84
N THR A 371 -14.05 32.06 -5.04
CA THR A 371 -15.23 31.21 -4.82
C THR A 371 -15.36 30.99 -3.32
N ILE A 372 -16.57 31.13 -2.77
CA ILE A 372 -16.83 30.98 -1.35
C ILE A 372 -17.50 29.63 -1.10
N LEU A 373 -16.95 28.84 -0.17
CA LEU A 373 -17.57 27.66 0.41
C LEU A 373 -17.84 27.94 1.88
N ASP A 374 -19.11 28.11 2.24
CA ASP A 374 -19.53 28.44 3.59
C ASP A 374 -20.07 27.19 4.31
N LEU A 375 -19.26 26.63 5.21
CA LEU A 375 -19.63 25.45 6.00
C LEU A 375 -20.54 25.80 7.17
N ARG A 376 -20.91 27.08 7.33
CA ARG A 376 -21.87 27.52 8.36
C ARG A 376 -23.32 27.40 7.91
N ASP A 377 -23.57 27.21 6.61
CA ASP A 377 -24.88 27.40 6.01
C ASP A 377 -25.79 26.16 6.00
N ASP A 378 -25.35 24.98 6.46
CA ASP A 378 -26.18 23.75 6.42
C ASP A 378 -26.42 23.07 7.78
N ALA A 379 -27.59 23.38 8.33
CA ALA A 379 -28.36 22.44 9.13
C ALA A 379 -29.21 21.55 8.19
N GLY A 380 -28.78 20.32 7.91
CA GLY A 380 -29.70 19.29 7.40
C GLY A 380 -29.13 18.27 6.40
N THR A 381 -28.63 17.14 6.91
CA THR A 381 -29.13 15.77 6.59
C THR A 381 -28.49 14.78 7.57
N SER A 382 -29.03 14.72 8.78
CA SER A 382 -28.87 13.56 9.67
C SER A 382 -29.82 12.46 9.18
N ARG A 383 -29.29 11.32 8.72
CA ARG A 383 -30.08 10.10 8.58
C ARG A 383 -30.16 9.41 9.96
N SER A 384 -31.38 9.33 10.48
CA SER A 384 -31.76 8.67 11.73
C SER A 384 -31.43 7.17 11.73
N ALA A 385 -30.92 6.67 12.86
CA ALA A 385 -30.76 5.25 13.16
C ALA A 385 -32.14 4.55 13.31
N PRO A 386 -32.33 3.32 12.80
CA PRO A 386 -33.58 2.59 12.99
C PRO A 386 -33.70 2.02 14.40
N SER A 387 -34.90 2.10 14.96
CA SER A 387 -35.31 1.57 16.27
C SER A 387 -35.22 0.04 16.33
N ARG A 388 -34.52 -0.52 17.33
CA ARG A 388 -34.47 -1.97 17.63
C ARG A 388 -35.82 -2.47 18.16
N LYS A 389 -36.42 -3.48 17.50
CA LYS A 389 -37.38 -4.40 18.11
C LYS A 389 -36.63 -5.40 18.99
N ILE A 390 -37.15 -5.70 20.18
CA ILE A 390 -36.63 -6.75 21.06
C ILE A 390 -37.11 -8.09 20.47
N VAL A 391 -36.17 -8.91 20.00
CA VAL A 391 -36.41 -10.30 19.58
C VAL A 391 -35.98 -11.21 20.72
N GLU A 392 -36.81 -12.18 21.13
CA GLU A 392 -36.44 -13.18 22.14
C GLU A 392 -35.31 -14.07 21.61
N LYS A 393 -34.28 -14.31 22.44
CA LYS A 393 -33.05 -15.03 22.07
C LYS A 393 -32.94 -16.37 22.83
N ALA A 394 -32.26 -17.34 22.22
CA ALA A 394 -32.01 -18.67 22.77
C ALA A 394 -30.69 -18.74 23.58
N THR A 395 -30.55 -19.81 24.34
CA THR A 395 -29.30 -20.26 24.96
C THR A 395 -28.86 -21.58 24.35
N VAL A 396 -27.61 -21.67 23.90
CA VAL A 396 -27.00 -22.92 23.44
C VAL A 396 -26.08 -23.45 24.55
N ARG A 397 -26.46 -24.59 25.12
CA ARG A 397 -25.72 -25.31 26.15
C ARG A 397 -24.77 -26.32 25.51
N LEU A 398 -23.48 -26.13 25.71
CA LEU A 398 -22.42 -26.99 25.23
C LEU A 398 -21.99 -27.94 26.36
N CYS A 399 -22.03 -29.24 26.09
CA CYS A 399 -21.73 -30.29 27.03
C CYS A 399 -20.48 -31.05 26.57
N PHE A 400 -19.40 -31.01 27.35
CA PHE A 400 -18.12 -31.66 27.06
C PHE A 400 -17.93 -32.90 27.94
N PRO A 401 -17.16 -33.91 27.48
CA PRO A 401 -16.75 -35.01 28.34
C PRO A 401 -15.93 -34.48 29.53
N ASN A 402 -16.19 -35.03 30.72
CA ASN A 402 -15.40 -34.74 31.92
C ASN A 402 -14.08 -35.51 31.90
N THR A 403 -13.19 -35.13 30.99
CA THR A 403 -11.81 -35.60 30.86
C THR A 403 -10.83 -34.47 31.14
N ALA A 404 -9.50 -34.71 31.09
CA ALA A 404 -8.51 -33.66 31.28
C ALA A 404 -8.82 -32.44 30.38
N TRP A 405 -9.17 -31.31 31.01
CA TRP A 405 -9.65 -30.12 30.32
C TRP A 405 -8.53 -29.45 29.53
N LYS A 406 -8.88 -29.00 28.32
CA LYS A 406 -8.04 -28.13 27.50
C LYS A 406 -8.81 -26.87 27.14
N PRO A 407 -8.15 -25.71 27.12
CA PRO A 407 -8.75 -24.47 26.63
C PRO A 407 -9.28 -24.62 25.19
N VAL A 408 -10.48 -24.10 24.91
CA VAL A 408 -11.09 -24.18 23.57
C VAL A 408 -11.70 -22.85 23.12
N PHE A 409 -11.61 -22.58 21.83
CA PHE A 409 -12.44 -21.60 21.13
C PHE A 409 -13.66 -22.30 20.54
N ILE A 410 -14.80 -21.62 20.55
CA ILE A 410 -16.04 -22.13 20.00
C ILE A 410 -16.66 -21.04 19.16
N ASP A 411 -16.92 -21.34 17.90
CA ASP A 411 -17.52 -20.43 16.94
C ASP A 411 -18.87 -21.01 16.48
N LEU A 412 -19.96 -20.29 16.74
CA LEU A 412 -21.29 -20.61 16.21
C LEU A 412 -21.54 -19.70 15.00
N PHE A 413 -21.40 -20.22 13.78
CA PHE A 413 -21.61 -19.52 12.52
C PHE A 413 -23.09 -19.57 12.10
N PRO A 414 -23.87 -18.48 12.20
CA PRO A 414 -25.24 -18.48 11.73
C PRO A 414 -25.27 -18.60 10.20
N HIS A 415 -26.21 -19.38 9.68
CA HIS A 415 -26.55 -19.37 8.25
C HIS A 415 -27.51 -18.21 8.00
N GLU A 416 -27.06 -17.16 7.29
CA GLU A 416 -27.89 -16.02 6.90
C GLU A 416 -27.98 -15.95 5.36
N GLY A 417 -28.92 -16.69 4.77
CA GLY A 417 -29.09 -16.74 3.31
C GLY A 417 -28.00 -17.57 2.64
N ASP A 418 -27.45 -17.09 1.51
CA ASP A 418 -26.37 -17.77 0.75
C ASP A 418 -24.97 -17.54 1.38
N ASP A 419 -24.89 -16.91 2.55
CA ASP A 419 -23.64 -16.54 3.24
C ASP A 419 -23.68 -16.97 4.72
N PHE A 420 -22.51 -17.28 5.28
CA PHE A 420 -22.37 -17.50 6.72
C PHE A 420 -22.25 -16.13 7.42
N GLY A 421 -23.21 -15.81 8.28
CA GLY A 421 -23.21 -14.58 9.08
C GLY A 421 -22.07 -14.54 10.10
N GLU A 422 -22.01 -13.45 10.88
CA GLU A 422 -20.94 -13.27 11.87
C GLU A 422 -20.98 -14.37 12.96
N PRO A 423 -19.89 -15.14 13.20
CA PRO A 423 -19.92 -16.16 14.22
C PRO A 423 -19.99 -15.57 15.63
N LEU A 424 -20.78 -16.20 16.48
CA LEU A 424 -20.73 -15.97 17.91
C LEU A 424 -19.60 -16.80 18.52
N SER A 425 -18.50 -16.13 18.84
CA SER A 425 -17.28 -16.75 19.35
C SER A 425 -17.20 -16.72 20.87
N VAL A 426 -16.84 -17.84 21.49
CA VAL A 426 -16.59 -17.97 22.93
C VAL A 426 -15.24 -18.65 23.18
N HIS A 427 -14.46 -18.11 24.12
CA HIS A 427 -13.21 -18.72 24.57
C HIS A 427 -13.39 -19.25 25.99
N ILE A 428 -13.14 -20.55 26.19
CA ILE A 428 -13.28 -21.21 27.48
C ILE A 428 -11.89 -21.68 27.93
N GLU A 429 -11.26 -20.87 28.78
CA GLU A 429 -9.89 -21.11 29.26
C GLU A 429 -9.83 -22.17 30.36
N THR A 430 -10.82 -22.19 31.26
CA THR A 430 -10.87 -23.09 32.41
C THR A 430 -12.07 -24.01 32.33
N PRO A 431 -12.02 -25.21 32.96
CA PRO A 431 -13.11 -26.16 32.86
C PRO A 431 -14.43 -25.53 33.33
N PRO A 432 -15.50 -25.63 32.52
CA PRO A 432 -16.83 -25.16 32.89
C PRO A 432 -17.40 -25.88 34.12
N SER A 433 -18.56 -25.42 34.60
CA SER A 433 -19.27 -26.10 35.68
C SER A 433 -19.59 -27.55 35.35
N GLU A 434 -19.29 -28.46 36.27
CA GLU A 434 -19.63 -29.88 36.12
C GLU A 434 -21.09 -30.13 36.52
N GLN A 435 -21.85 -30.78 35.63
CA GLN A 435 -23.21 -31.25 35.90
C GLN A 435 -23.41 -32.63 35.29
N GLY A 436 -23.84 -33.61 36.10
CA GLY A 436 -24.16 -34.96 35.61
C GLY A 436 -22.97 -35.70 34.99
N GLY A 437 -21.73 -35.43 35.43
CA GLY A 437 -20.52 -36.06 34.91
C GLY A 437 -20.01 -35.49 33.58
N LYS A 438 -20.48 -34.30 33.17
CA LYS A 438 -20.01 -33.55 32.00
C LYS A 438 -19.67 -32.11 32.40
N TYR A 439 -18.73 -31.48 31.69
CA TYR A 439 -18.54 -30.03 31.79
C TYR A 439 -19.59 -29.32 30.93
N VAL A 440 -20.22 -28.28 31.47
CA VAL A 440 -21.34 -27.59 30.84
C VAL A 440 -21.06 -26.08 30.75
N HIS A 441 -21.16 -25.52 29.54
CA HIS A 441 -21.05 -24.09 29.28
C HIS A 441 -22.28 -23.58 28.51
N ASN A 442 -22.84 -22.44 28.90
CA ASN A 442 -24.00 -21.85 28.21
C ASN A 442 -23.56 -20.62 27.41
N VAL A 443 -23.81 -20.65 26.10
CA VAL A 443 -23.72 -19.49 25.22
C VAL A 443 -25.09 -18.81 25.21
N LEU A 444 -25.16 -17.59 25.73
CA LEU A 444 -26.40 -16.82 25.88
C LEU A 444 -26.66 -15.96 24.64
N ASP A 445 -27.88 -15.44 24.52
CA ASP A 445 -28.28 -14.45 23.51
C ASP A 445 -28.08 -14.90 22.04
N VAL A 446 -28.20 -16.20 21.78
CA VAL A 446 -28.09 -16.81 20.45
C VAL A 446 -29.40 -16.59 19.68
N GLU A 447 -29.32 -16.21 18.41
CA GLU A 447 -30.52 -16.02 17.59
C GLU A 447 -31.06 -17.38 17.13
N TYR A 448 -32.36 -17.43 16.80
CA TYR A 448 -32.94 -18.66 16.25
C TYR A 448 -32.50 -18.82 14.79
N GLY A 449 -32.03 -20.00 14.40
CA GLY A 449 -31.51 -20.25 13.06
C GLY A 449 -30.62 -21.49 12.97
N LEU A 450 -30.13 -21.80 11.76
CA LEU A 450 -29.14 -22.85 11.53
C LEU A 450 -27.74 -22.33 11.83
N TYR A 451 -26.90 -23.16 12.46
CA TYR A 451 -25.54 -22.80 12.82
C TYR A 451 -24.55 -23.91 12.47
N ASP A 452 -23.38 -23.54 11.99
CA ASP A 452 -22.21 -24.42 12.07
C ASP A 452 -21.46 -24.11 13.37
N ILE A 453 -21.13 -25.15 14.14
CA ILE A 453 -20.45 -25.03 15.43
C ILE A 453 -19.07 -25.66 15.30
N GLU A 454 -18.04 -24.83 15.35
CA GLU A 454 -16.65 -25.27 15.37
C GLU A 454 -16.09 -25.16 16.78
N VAL A 455 -15.45 -26.24 17.27
CA VAL A 455 -14.68 -26.25 18.51
C VAL A 455 -13.22 -26.42 18.14
N THR A 456 -12.40 -25.44 18.52
CA THR A 456 -10.97 -25.38 18.21
C THR A 456 -10.17 -25.48 19.51
N ASP A 457 -9.17 -26.35 19.56
CA ASP A 457 -8.19 -26.38 20.66
C ASP A 457 -7.43 -25.05 20.68
N ALA A 458 -7.48 -24.33 21.80
CA ALA A 458 -6.95 -22.97 21.85
C ALA A 458 -5.40 -22.92 21.90
N GLU A 459 -4.75 -24.04 22.22
CA GLU A 459 -3.28 -24.12 22.21
C GLU A 459 -2.75 -24.47 20.82
N THR A 460 -3.33 -25.48 20.17
CA THR A 460 -2.85 -25.97 18.86
C THR A 460 -3.51 -25.26 17.68
N LEU A 461 -4.64 -24.59 17.92
CA LEU A 461 -5.51 -23.98 16.90
C LEU A 461 -6.05 -24.99 15.88
N GLU A 462 -6.15 -26.25 16.27
CA GLU A 462 -6.75 -27.30 15.44
C GLU A 462 -8.22 -27.44 15.78
N ILE A 463 -9.07 -27.55 14.74
CA ILE A 463 -10.49 -27.91 14.91
C ILE A 463 -10.52 -29.33 15.48
N VAL A 464 -11.14 -29.47 16.65
CA VAL A 464 -11.26 -30.73 17.40
C VAL A 464 -12.66 -31.30 17.35
N ASN A 465 -13.67 -30.46 17.06
CA ASN A 465 -15.03 -30.90 16.79
C ASN A 465 -15.70 -29.91 15.83
N GLU A 466 -16.55 -30.42 14.95
CA GLU A 466 -17.29 -29.64 13.97
C GLU A 466 -18.70 -30.24 13.85
N MET A 467 -19.70 -29.39 13.89
CA MET A 467 -21.10 -29.76 13.66
C MET A 467 -21.71 -28.77 12.69
N THR A 468 -22.27 -29.26 11.60
CA THR A 468 -22.89 -28.42 10.58
C THR A 468 -24.42 -28.46 10.69
N ASP A 469 -25.08 -27.42 10.20
CA ASP A 469 -26.56 -27.32 10.10
C ASP A 469 -27.29 -27.51 11.45
N TYR A 470 -26.71 -27.05 12.55
CA TYR A 470 -27.28 -27.18 13.88
C TYR A 470 -28.44 -26.19 14.09
N ASP A 471 -29.68 -26.71 14.07
CA ASP A 471 -30.91 -25.92 14.15
C ASP A 471 -31.25 -25.44 15.57
N VAL A 472 -30.98 -24.16 15.85
CA VAL A 472 -31.35 -23.47 17.08
C VAL A 472 -32.79 -22.97 16.95
N ASN A 473 -33.75 -23.80 17.37
CA ASN A 473 -35.19 -23.52 17.22
C ASN A 473 -35.99 -23.50 18.54
N ARG A 474 -35.31 -23.56 19.70
CA ARG A 474 -35.93 -23.53 21.04
C ARG A 474 -35.16 -22.63 22.00
N PRO A 475 -35.80 -22.04 23.02
CA PRO A 475 -35.13 -21.12 23.96
C PRO A 475 -33.90 -21.71 24.66
N MET A 476 -33.82 -23.04 24.79
CA MET A 476 -32.65 -23.75 25.28
C MET A 476 -32.36 -24.93 24.36
N MET A 477 -31.17 -24.95 23.78
CA MET A 477 -30.64 -26.05 22.98
C MET A 477 -29.47 -26.70 23.72
N THR A 478 -29.31 -28.02 23.65
CA THR A 478 -28.18 -28.73 24.25
C THR A 478 -27.40 -29.47 23.19
N CYS A 479 -26.11 -29.17 23.09
CA CYS A 479 -25.17 -29.71 22.12
C CYS A 479 -24.10 -30.53 22.85
N ASP A 480 -23.97 -31.81 22.53
CA ASP A 480 -22.98 -32.70 23.14
C ASP A 480 -21.70 -32.75 22.29
N ILE A 481 -20.63 -32.11 22.77
CA ILE A 481 -19.30 -32.11 22.16
C ILE A 481 -18.58 -33.41 22.52
N GLN A 482 -17.98 -34.09 21.53
CA GLN A 482 -17.21 -35.32 21.74
C GLN A 482 -15.70 -35.06 21.85
N SER A 483 -14.94 -36.01 22.39
CA SER A 483 -13.50 -35.89 22.66
C SER A 483 -12.65 -35.54 21.42
N PRO A 484 -11.56 -34.76 21.56
CA PRO A 484 -10.64 -34.42 20.47
C PRO A 484 -9.90 -35.68 19.96
N SER A 485 -9.94 -35.93 18.65
CA SER A 485 -9.13 -36.99 18.02
C SER A 485 -7.76 -36.43 17.58
N PRO A 486 -6.62 -37.10 17.86
CA PRO A 486 -5.29 -36.61 17.48
C PRO A 486 -4.91 -36.95 16.01
N LYS A 487 -4.15 -36.05 15.35
CA LYS A 487 -3.88 -35.98 13.90
C LYS A 487 -2.64 -36.73 13.35
N LEU A 488 -2.59 -36.76 11.98
CA LEU A 488 -1.47 -36.56 11.01
C LEU A 488 -0.77 -37.78 10.38
N LEU A 489 -0.59 -37.76 9.05
CA LEU A 489 0.62 -38.23 8.36
C LEU A 489 0.81 -37.58 6.97
N SER A 490 2.03 -37.12 6.74
CA SER A 490 2.64 -36.85 5.44
C SER A 490 2.98 -38.17 4.72
N GLU A 491 2.81 -38.24 3.40
CA GLU A 491 3.55 -39.18 2.55
C GLU A 491 3.80 -38.60 1.14
N SER A 492 4.97 -38.90 0.61
CA SER A 492 5.51 -38.48 -0.68
C SER A 492 5.24 -39.49 -1.80
N LEU A 493 4.89 -38.97 -2.99
CA LEU A 493 5.09 -39.47 -4.36
C LEU A 493 4.68 -40.91 -4.73
N GLU A 494 3.67 -41.03 -5.60
CA GLU A 494 3.81 -41.73 -6.90
C GLU A 494 3.09 -40.91 -7.99
N GLU A 495 3.80 -40.58 -9.07
CA GLU A 495 3.26 -39.95 -10.28
C GLU A 495 2.39 -40.96 -11.04
N VAL A 496 1.08 -40.72 -11.11
CA VAL A 496 0.26 -41.34 -12.17
C VAL A 496 0.48 -40.52 -13.43
N SER A 497 1.15 -41.09 -14.42
CA SER A 497 1.41 -40.37 -15.66
C SER A 497 0.09 -39.98 -16.34
N LEU A 498 0.04 -38.79 -16.95
CA LEU A 498 -1.11 -38.31 -17.72
C LEU A 498 -1.55 -39.34 -18.79
N GLY A 499 -0.63 -40.18 -19.26
CA GLY A 499 -0.91 -41.26 -20.21
C GLY A 499 -1.68 -42.46 -19.65
N GLU A 500 -1.73 -42.66 -18.34
CA GLU A 500 -2.58 -43.69 -17.69
C GLU A 500 -3.98 -43.16 -17.41
N LEU A 501 -4.11 -41.90 -17.00
CA LEU A 501 -5.40 -41.19 -16.87
C LEU A 501 -6.10 -41.03 -18.22
N LEU A 502 -5.34 -40.77 -19.28
CA LEU A 502 -5.87 -40.73 -20.65
C LEU A 502 -6.27 -42.12 -21.15
N ARG A 503 -5.50 -43.19 -20.85
CA ARG A 503 -5.89 -44.56 -21.21
C ARG A 503 -7.12 -45.06 -20.46
N ALA A 504 -7.26 -44.74 -19.17
CA ALA A 504 -8.43 -45.07 -18.38
C ALA A 504 -9.68 -44.32 -18.86
N SER A 505 -9.54 -43.05 -19.24
CA SER A 505 -10.65 -42.26 -19.80
C SER A 505 -11.02 -42.70 -21.22
N TRP A 506 -10.04 -43.08 -22.05
CA TRP A 506 -10.26 -43.58 -23.41
C TRP A 506 -10.97 -44.95 -23.43
N LYS A 507 -10.62 -45.85 -22.49
CA LYS A 507 -11.28 -47.15 -22.34
C LYS A 507 -12.74 -47.00 -21.88
N LYS A 508 -13.01 -46.05 -20.99
CA LYS A 508 -14.35 -45.72 -20.48
C LYS A 508 -15.24 -45.00 -21.51
N PHE A 509 -14.64 -44.32 -22.49
CA PHE A 509 -15.34 -43.65 -23.59
C PHE A 509 -15.82 -44.64 -24.67
N TRP A 510 -15.12 -45.75 -24.90
CA TRP A 510 -15.48 -46.79 -25.88
C TRP A 510 -16.26 -47.97 -25.29
N GLU A 511 -16.35 -48.14 -23.97
CA GLU A 511 -17.18 -49.20 -23.35
C GLU A 511 -18.68 -48.85 -23.30
N ASN A 512 -19.10 -47.70 -23.85
CA ASN A 512 -20.51 -47.32 -24.01
C ASN A 512 -20.92 -47.08 -25.49
N TYR A 513 -20.14 -47.57 -26.47
CA TYR A 513 -20.51 -47.66 -27.89
C TYR A 513 -19.99 -48.92 -28.57
#